data_AF-A0A2L1U075-F1
#
_entry.id   AF-A0A2L1U075-F1
#
_cell.length_a   1.000
_cell.length_b   1.000
_cell.length_c   1.000
_cell.angle_alpha   90.00
_cell.angle_beta   90.00
_cell.angle_gamma   90.00
#
_symmetry.space_group_name_H-M   'P 1'
#
loop_
_entity.id
_entity.type
_entity.pdbx_description
1 polymer ?
#
loop_
_entity_poly.entity_id
_entity_poly.type
_entity_poly.pdbx_seq_one_letter_code
_entity_poly.pdbx_strand_id
1 'polypeptide(L)'
;MYYTYDQNNSGGSFTIDDSVCEVVIIEADTAEQANAKTETIGIYFDGVDKGIDCPCCGDSWVRNYGKGTDEPEVYGKSVYEFRGSLFRKQAYIYHLDGTKEVITW
;
A
#
# COMPACT_ATOMS: atom_id res chain seq x y z
N MET A 1 -7.15 12.89 2.32
CA MET A 1 -6.57 12.41 1.03
C MET A 1 -6.26 10.94 1.18
N TYR A 2 -6.25 10.19 0.08
CA TYR A 2 -5.88 8.79 0.05
C TYR A 2 -4.48 8.63 -0.57
N TYR A 3 -3.66 7.82 0.06
CA TYR A 3 -2.29 7.52 -0.35
C TYR A 3 -2.16 6.02 -0.57
N THR A 4 -1.96 5.63 -1.82
CA THR A 4 -1.87 4.23 -2.21
C THR A 4 -0.42 3.76 -2.15
N TYR A 5 -0.23 2.60 -1.54
CA TYR A 5 1.02 1.85 -1.45
C TYR A 5 0.76 0.51 -2.12
N ASP A 6 1.40 0.25 -3.25
CA ASP A 6 1.30 -1.04 -3.91
C ASP A 6 2.57 -1.86 -3.66
N GLN A 7 2.39 -3.09 -3.19
CA GLN A 7 3.51 -3.95 -2.87
C GLN A 7 4.13 -4.45 -4.17
N ASN A 8 5.45 -4.29 -4.30
CA ASN A 8 6.20 -4.91 -5.36
C ASN A 8 6.26 -6.44 -5.12
N ASN A 9 6.12 -7.24 -6.17
CA ASN A 9 6.15 -8.71 -6.09
C ASN A 9 7.60 -9.24 -6.02
N SER A 10 8.42 -8.62 -5.17
CA SER A 10 9.83 -8.95 -5.01
C SER A 10 9.99 -10.39 -4.53
N GLY A 11 10.77 -11.21 -5.25
CA GLY A 11 10.89 -12.63 -4.96
C GLY A 11 9.71 -13.52 -5.37
N GLY A 12 8.71 -12.96 -6.07
CA GLY A 12 7.59 -13.72 -6.64
C GLY A 12 6.46 -14.05 -5.66
N SER A 13 6.45 -13.42 -4.48
CA SER A 13 5.35 -13.50 -3.52
C SER A 13 5.03 -12.14 -2.91
N PHE A 14 3.77 -11.96 -2.52
CA PHE A 14 3.37 -10.87 -1.65
C PHE A 14 3.38 -11.28 -0.18
N THR A 15 3.75 -10.36 0.70
CA THR A 15 3.47 -10.42 2.13
C THR A 15 2.01 -10.01 2.35
N ILE A 16 1.22 -10.96 2.84
CA ILE A 16 -0.21 -10.77 3.12
C ILE A 16 -0.49 -11.29 4.53
N ASP A 17 -1.05 -10.45 5.37
CA ASP A 17 -1.49 -10.78 6.73
C ASP A 17 -2.72 -9.93 7.12
N ASP A 18 -2.99 -9.79 8.42
CA ASP A 18 -4.09 -8.96 8.93
C ASP A 18 -3.87 -7.46 8.72
N SER A 19 -2.62 -7.02 8.53
CA SER A 19 -2.23 -5.62 8.45
C SER A 19 -1.93 -5.16 7.02
N VAL A 20 -1.35 -6.04 6.18
CA VAL A 20 -0.94 -5.70 4.82
C VAL A 20 -1.41 -6.72 3.79
N CYS A 21 -1.55 -6.26 2.54
CA CYS A 21 -1.78 -7.11 1.38
C CYS A 21 -1.10 -6.51 0.14
N GLU A 22 -1.53 -6.88 -1.07
CA GLU A 22 -0.92 -6.39 -2.31
C GLU A 22 -1.06 -4.88 -2.51
N VAL A 23 -2.11 -4.27 -1.95
CA VAL A 23 -2.37 -2.84 -1.99
C VAL A 23 -2.86 -2.37 -0.63
N VAL A 24 -2.19 -1.35 -0.08
CA VAL A 24 -2.63 -0.67 1.14
C VAL A 24 -2.90 0.79 0.79
N ILE A 25 -4.05 1.30 1.20
CA ILE A 25 -4.44 2.70 1.00
C ILE A 25 -4.62 3.32 2.37
N ILE A 26 -3.95 4.44 2.60
CA ILE A 26 -4.05 5.19 3.86
C ILE A 26 -4.79 6.50 3.61
N GLU A 27 -5.84 6.74 4.37
CA GLU A 27 -6.44 8.05 4.48
C GLU A 27 -5.64 8.91 5.47
N ALA A 28 -5.16 10.07 5.03
CA ALA A 28 -4.39 11.01 5.84
C ALA A 28 -4.50 12.44 5.29
N ASP A 29 -4.02 13.43 6.06
CA ASP A 29 -3.95 14.82 5.60
C ASP A 29 -2.69 15.07 4.74
N THR A 30 -1.60 14.34 4.99
CA THR A 30 -0.34 14.48 4.25
C THR A 30 0.32 13.14 3.96
N ALA A 31 1.23 13.11 2.97
CA ALA A 31 2.02 11.93 2.64
C ALA A 31 2.92 11.47 3.79
N GLU A 32 3.47 12.41 4.58
CA GLU A 32 4.28 12.12 5.75
C GLU A 32 3.46 11.40 6.82
N GLN A 33 2.23 11.84 7.07
CA GLN A 33 1.32 11.17 7.99
C GLN A 33 0.95 9.76 7.49
N ALA A 34 0.67 9.62 6.19
CA ALA A 34 0.39 8.33 5.59
C ALA A 34 1.59 7.37 5.74
N ASN A 35 2.81 7.83 5.41
CA ASN A 35 4.04 7.06 5.54
C ASN A 35 4.32 6.66 7.00
N ALA A 36 4.04 7.55 7.96
CA ALA A 36 4.17 7.22 9.38
C ALA A 36 3.15 6.15 9.78
N LYS A 37 1.91 6.24 9.30
CA LYS A 37 0.86 5.24 9.56
C LYS A 37 1.24 3.88 9.00
N THR A 38 1.78 3.80 7.78
CA THR A 38 2.20 2.52 7.18
C THR A 38 3.26 1.81 8.04
N GLU A 39 4.21 2.54 8.62
CA GLU A 39 5.22 1.97 9.52
C GLU A 39 4.61 1.34 10.79
N THR A 40 3.48 1.85 11.28
CA THR A 40 2.77 1.26 12.43
C THR A 40 2.04 -0.06 12.13
N ILE A 41 1.79 -0.34 10.85
CA ILE A 41 1.06 -1.54 10.39
C ILE A 41 1.97 -2.54 9.67
N GLY A 42 3.29 -2.41 9.84
CA GLY A 42 4.28 -3.40 9.36
C GLY A 42 4.84 -3.14 7.97
N ILE A 43 4.46 -2.04 7.30
CA ILE A 43 5.15 -1.60 6.07
C ILE A 43 6.48 -0.97 6.45
N TYR A 44 7.52 -1.31 5.71
CA TYR A 44 8.85 -0.73 5.85
C TYR A 44 9.28 -0.10 4.52
N PHE A 45 10.19 0.87 4.59
CA PHE A 45 10.80 1.50 3.43
C PHE A 45 12.31 1.22 3.41
N ASP A 46 12.95 1.40 2.25
CA ASP A 46 14.38 1.21 2.05
C ASP A 46 14.81 -0.24 2.40
N GLY A 47 14.01 -1.21 1.96
CA GLY A 47 14.19 -2.61 2.28
C GLY A 47 15.46 -3.21 1.70
N VAL A 48 15.88 -2.79 0.50
CA VAL A 48 17.16 -3.19 -0.10
C VAL A 48 18.32 -2.71 0.75
N ASP A 49 18.33 -1.43 1.11
CA ASP A 49 19.39 -0.82 1.93
C ASP A 49 19.46 -1.44 3.34
N LYS A 50 18.30 -1.84 3.88
CA LYS A 50 18.19 -2.54 5.17
C LYS A 50 18.48 -4.04 5.08
N GLY A 51 18.71 -4.58 3.89
CA GLY A 51 18.96 -6.02 3.67
C GLY A 51 17.72 -6.90 3.88
N ILE A 52 16.52 -6.32 3.83
CA ILE A 52 15.22 -7.00 3.94
C ILE A 52 14.77 -7.51 2.56
N ASP A 53 14.88 -6.66 1.53
CA ASP A 53 14.46 -6.99 0.16
C ASP A 53 15.64 -7.41 -0.73
N CYS A 54 15.38 -8.19 -1.79
CA CYS A 54 16.44 -8.53 -2.76
C CYS A 54 16.92 -7.26 -3.47
N PRO A 55 18.25 -6.97 -3.47
CA PRO A 55 18.79 -5.86 -4.26
C PRO A 55 18.49 -5.99 -5.76
N CYS A 56 18.26 -7.21 -6.24
CA CYS A 56 17.89 -7.52 -7.61
C CYS A 56 16.44 -7.16 -7.97
N CYS A 57 15.53 -7.20 -6.99
CA CYS A 57 14.10 -7.00 -7.19
C CYS A 57 13.67 -5.56 -6.87
N GLY A 58 14.42 -4.89 -6.00
CA GLY A 58 14.07 -3.57 -5.48
C GLY A 58 13.19 -3.67 -4.23
N ASP A 59 12.90 -2.50 -3.66
CA ASP A 59 12.08 -2.39 -2.46
C ASP A 59 10.66 -2.92 -2.67
N SER A 60 10.12 -3.58 -1.64
CA SER A 60 8.74 -4.07 -1.61
C SER A 60 7.74 -2.94 -1.49
N TRP A 61 8.13 -1.83 -0.85
CA TRP A 61 7.29 -0.66 -0.63
C TRP A 61 8.07 0.62 -0.86
N VAL A 62 7.40 1.63 -1.41
CA VAL A 62 7.97 2.96 -1.68
C VAL A 62 7.17 4.04 -0.96
N ARG A 63 7.86 5.03 -0.39
CA ARG A 63 7.21 6.16 0.27
C ARG A 63 6.37 6.96 -0.72
N ASN A 64 5.25 7.49 -0.22
CA ASN A 64 4.53 8.54 -0.93
C ASN A 64 5.21 9.89 -0.71
N TYR A 65 5.32 10.68 -1.79
CA TYR A 65 5.84 12.06 -1.77
C TYR A 65 4.87 13.05 -2.43
N GLY A 66 3.70 12.57 -2.87
CA GLY A 66 2.70 13.34 -3.61
C GLY A 66 1.61 13.92 -2.72
N LYS A 67 0.57 14.48 -3.36
CA LYS A 67 -0.58 15.07 -2.65
C LYS A 67 -1.64 14.05 -2.22
N GLY A 68 -1.57 12.82 -2.72
CA GLY A 68 -2.65 11.84 -2.60
C GLY A 68 -3.81 12.16 -3.55
N THR A 69 -4.90 11.41 -3.41
CA THR A 69 -6.13 11.53 -4.20
C THR A 69 -7.34 11.81 -3.31
N ASP A 70 -8.41 12.36 -3.88
CA ASP A 70 -9.65 12.63 -3.14
C ASP A 70 -10.43 11.34 -2.81
N GLU A 71 -10.27 10.32 -3.64
CA GLU A 71 -10.86 8.98 -3.46
C GLU A 71 -9.76 7.91 -3.38
N PRO A 72 -10.02 6.76 -2.73
CA PRO A 72 -9.08 5.64 -2.76
C PRO A 72 -8.98 5.06 -4.17
N GLU A 73 -7.76 5.05 -4.72
CA GLU A 73 -7.53 4.64 -6.10
C GLU A 73 -6.41 3.58 -6.23
N VAL A 74 -6.55 2.73 -7.23
CA VAL A 74 -5.50 1.82 -7.70
C VAL A 74 -5.27 2.08 -9.18
N TYR A 75 -4.04 2.49 -9.53
CA TYR A 75 -3.64 2.82 -10.90
C TYR A 75 -4.58 3.83 -11.60
N GLY A 76 -5.00 4.87 -10.86
CA GLY A 76 -5.84 5.96 -11.38
C GLY A 76 -7.31 5.59 -11.58
N LYS A 77 -7.78 4.50 -10.96
CA LYS A 77 -9.18 4.10 -10.93
C LYS A 77 -9.65 3.95 -9.50
N SER A 78 -10.90 4.30 -9.23
CA SER A 78 -11.53 4.05 -7.94
C SER A 78 -11.35 2.60 -7.51
N VAL A 79 -10.96 2.39 -6.25
CA VAL A 79 -10.80 1.06 -5.64
C VAL A 79 -12.09 0.24 -5.75
N TYR A 80 -13.26 0.88 -5.80
CA TYR A 80 -14.56 0.22 -5.89
C TYR A 80 -14.95 -0.22 -7.30
N GLU A 81 -14.32 0.36 -8.32
CA GLU A 81 -14.55 0.03 -9.74
C GLU A 81 -13.38 -0.74 -10.36
N PHE A 82 -12.28 -0.87 -9.63
CA PHE A 82 -11.11 -1.59 -10.06
C PHE A 82 -11.46 -3.05 -10.32
N ARG A 83 -10.88 -3.61 -11.37
CA ARG A 83 -11.00 -5.03 -11.68
C ARG A 83 -9.68 -5.68 -11.33
N GLY A 84 -9.74 -6.68 -10.46
CA GLY A 84 -8.57 -7.40 -10.00
C GLY A 84 -7.75 -8.00 -11.13
N SER A 85 -6.51 -8.35 -10.80
CA SER A 85 -5.59 -9.04 -11.70
C SER A 85 -4.93 -10.20 -10.97
N LEU A 86 -4.09 -10.96 -11.68
CA LEU A 86 -3.31 -12.04 -11.09
C LEU A 86 -2.51 -11.59 -9.85
N PHE A 87 -2.09 -10.34 -9.81
CA PHE A 87 -1.20 -9.76 -8.79
C PHE A 87 -1.86 -8.68 -7.92
N ARG A 88 -3.15 -8.39 -8.14
CA ARG A 88 -3.90 -7.37 -7.39
C ARG A 88 -5.31 -7.91 -7.16
N LYS A 89 -5.49 -8.62 -6.05
CA LYS A 89 -6.76 -9.30 -5.73
C LYS A 89 -7.54 -8.60 -4.63
N GLN A 90 -6.85 -7.85 -3.78
CA GLN A 90 -7.46 -7.14 -2.67
C GLN A 90 -6.71 -5.85 -2.35
N ALA A 91 -7.40 -4.97 -1.63
CA ALA A 91 -6.82 -3.79 -1.01
C ALA A 91 -7.32 -3.65 0.43
N TYR A 92 -6.44 -3.17 1.30
CA TYR A 92 -6.81 -2.72 2.64
C TYR A 92 -6.80 -1.20 2.68
N ILE A 93 -7.90 -0.62 3.14
CA ILE A 93 -8.04 0.83 3.31
C ILE A 93 -8.05 1.12 4.80
N TYR A 94 -7.15 1.98 5.27
CA TYR A 94 -7.12 2.48 6.63
C TYR A 94 -7.64 3.91 6.65
N HIS A 95 -8.79 4.09 7.28
CA HIS A 95 -9.46 5.39 7.38
C HIS A 95 -8.90 6.23 8.54
N LEU A 96 -9.09 7.54 8.43
CA LEU A 96 -8.69 8.51 9.47
C LEU A 96 -9.40 8.27 10.79
N ASP A 97 -10.62 7.72 10.76
CA ASP A 97 -11.40 7.38 11.96
C ASP A 97 -10.91 6.10 12.66
N GLY A 98 -9.88 5.45 12.11
CA GLY A 98 -9.28 4.23 12.64
C GLY A 98 -9.92 2.94 12.15
N THR A 99 -10.96 3.01 11.32
CA THR A 99 -11.54 1.82 10.69
C THR A 99 -10.65 1.27 9.59
N LYS A 100 -10.78 -0.03 9.35
CA LYS A 100 -10.11 -0.73 8.25
C LYS A 100 -11.17 -1.37 7.37
N GLU A 101 -11.17 -1.05 6.09
CA GLU A 101 -11.99 -1.68 5.07
C GLU A 101 -11.15 -2.66 4.23
N VAL A 102 -11.76 -3.78 3.83
CA VAL A 102 -11.14 -4.77 2.96
C VAL A 102 -11.94 -4.86 1.67
N ILE A 103 -11.27 -4.57 0.56
CA ILE A 103 -11.82 -4.70 -0.80
C ILE A 103 -11.25 -5.96 -1.43
N THR A 104 -12.09 -6.75 -2.10
CA THR A 104 -11.69 -7.93 -2.88
C THR A 104 -12.30 -7.85 -4.27
N TRP A 105 -11.53 -8.17 -5.30
CA TRP A 105 -11.93 -8.10 -6.71
C TRP A 105 -11.83 -9.44 -7.44
#